data_AF-A0A497CBU7-F1
#
_entry.id   AF-A0A497CBU7-F1
#
_cell.length_a   1.000
_cell.length_b   1.000
_cell.length_c   1.000
_cell.angle_alpha   90.00
_cell.angle_beta   90.00
_cell.angle_gamma   90.00
#
_symmetry.space_group_name_H-M   'P 1'
#
loop_
_entity.id
_entity.type
_entity.pdbx_description
1 polymer ?
#
loop_
_entity_poly.entity_id
_entity_poly.type
_entity_poly.pdbx_seq_one_letter_code
_entity_poly.pdbx_strand_id
1 'polypeptide(L)'
;MTIDNWIGLAGLIITILGFAITIYTLSQMTKQTGEMIRQTEEMSSQTKQLRKSVRLETYQRVYEKMIDIDLFFVENAELKSYFYSSKTVDDKAINNKLSSLAETMVDLFYNIYFQKEGMPQETWIGWELYIKHIAQSPVLKQFVNENKSWYTEDFVELLKSE
;
A
#
# COMPACT_ATOMS: atom_id res chain seq x y z
N MET A 1 65.52 37.49 27.93
CA MET A 1 64.14 37.24 27.49
C MET A 1 63.26 37.32 28.73
N THR A 2 62.29 38.22 28.80
CA THR A 2 61.45 38.45 29.99
C THR A 2 60.30 37.43 30.06
N ILE A 3 59.73 37.22 31.26
CA ILE A 3 58.58 36.31 31.48
C ILE A 3 57.39 36.71 30.59
N ASP A 4 57.18 38.01 30.37
CA ASP A 4 56.11 38.53 29.51
C ASP A 4 56.24 38.07 28.04
N ASN A 5 57.47 37.94 27.54
CA ASN A 5 57.70 37.43 26.18
C ASN A 5 57.34 35.94 26.06
N TRP A 6 57.54 35.15 27.12
CA TRP A 6 57.16 33.73 27.15
C TRP A 6 55.64 33.55 27.25
N ILE A 7 54.96 34.39 28.03
CA ILE A 7 53.50 34.41 28.12
C ILE A 7 52.89 34.79 26.76
N GLY A 8 53.43 35.83 26.11
CA GLY A 8 53.01 36.24 24.77
C GLY A 8 53.21 35.15 23.71
N LEU A 9 54.36 34.46 23.75
CA LEU A 9 54.65 33.34 22.84
C LEU A 9 53.69 32.17 23.05
N ALA A 10 53.41 31.80 24.30
CA ALA A 10 52.49 30.72 24.64
C ALA A 10 51.06 31.03 24.15
N GLY A 11 50.57 32.25 24.37
CA GLY A 11 49.26 32.68 23.87
C GLY A 11 49.14 32.62 22.33
N LEU A 12 50.22 32.99 21.63
CA LEU A 12 50.27 32.93 20.17
C LEU A 12 50.26 31.48 19.66
N ILE A 13 51.00 30.57 20.28
CA ILE A 13 51.00 29.14 19.96
C ILE A 13 49.60 28.53 20.17
N ILE A 14 48.95 28.81 21.30
CA ILE A 14 47.60 28.31 21.61
C ILE A 14 46.60 28.77 20.56
N THR A 15 46.68 30.04 20.14
CA THR A 15 45.77 30.60 19.13
C THR A 15 45.98 29.93 17.76
N ILE A 16 47.23 29.71 17.36
CA ILE A 16 47.56 29.01 16.10
C ILE A 16 47.04 27.57 16.13
N LEU A 17 47.26 26.85 17.23
CA LEU A 17 46.78 25.47 17.39
C LEU A 17 45.26 25.39 17.36
N GLY A 18 44.57 26.31 18.06
CA GLY A 18 43.11 26.40 18.03
C GLY A 18 42.57 26.63 16.62
N PHE A 19 43.21 27.51 15.84
CA PHE A 19 42.83 27.78 14.45
C PHE A 19 43.12 26.60 13.51
N ALA A 20 44.22 25.87 13.72
CA ALA A 20 44.51 24.65 12.97
C ALA A 20 43.47 23.56 13.23
N ILE A 21 43.03 23.40 14.48
CA ILE A 21 41.98 22.45 14.86
C ILE A 21 40.65 22.83 14.21
N THR A 22 40.25 24.11 14.23
CA THR A 22 38.97 24.54 13.63
C THR A 22 38.98 24.30 12.11
N ILE A 23 40.06 24.64 11.41
CA ILE A 23 40.23 24.32 9.98
C ILE A 23 40.11 22.82 9.73
N TYR A 24 40.78 22.00 10.56
CA TYR A 24 40.70 20.55 10.43
C TYR A 24 39.27 20.04 10.62
N THR A 25 38.56 20.50 11.65
CA THR A 25 37.16 20.11 11.88
C THR A 25 36.23 20.56 10.77
N LEU A 26 36.42 21.76 10.21
CA LEU A 26 35.65 22.24 9.06
C LEU A 26 35.92 21.37 7.82
N SER A 27 37.16 20.96 7.58
CA SER A 27 37.51 20.04 6.50
C SER A 27 36.89 18.66 6.67
N GLN A 28 36.76 18.17 7.91
CA GLN A 28 36.07 16.90 8.19
C GLN A 28 34.56 17.04 7.98
N MET A 29 33.96 18.15 8.44
CA MET A 29 32.54 18.41 8.25
C MET A 29 32.15 18.50 6.77
N THR A 30 32.95 19.15 5.93
CA THR A 30 32.65 19.21 4.49
C THR A 30 32.69 17.84 3.83
N LYS A 31 33.64 16.97 4.23
CA LYS A 31 33.67 15.57 3.78
C LYS A 31 32.44 14.80 4.24
N GLN A 32 32.09 14.89 5.53
CA GLN A 32 30.91 14.24 6.10
C GLN A 32 29.61 14.69 5.43
N THR A 33 29.46 15.98 5.14
CA THR A 33 28.29 16.51 4.43
C THR A 33 28.17 15.90 3.03
N GLY A 34 29.28 15.71 2.31
CA GLY A 34 29.28 15.03 1.02
C GLY A 34 28.81 13.57 1.10
N GLU A 35 29.28 12.83 2.09
CA GLU A 35 28.84 11.44 2.33
C GLU A 35 27.36 11.37 2.71
N MET A 36 26.88 12.31 3.54
CA MET A 36 25.49 12.40 3.96
C MET A 36 24.56 12.72 2.79
N ILE A 37 24.98 13.59 1.86
CA ILE A 37 24.24 13.87 0.62
C ILE A 37 24.10 12.59 -0.20
N ARG A 38 25.20 11.85 -0.40
CA ARG A 38 25.18 10.56 -1.12
C ARG A 38 24.25 9.55 -0.45
N GLN A 39 24.30 9.42 0.88
CA GLN A 39 23.39 8.55 1.64
C GLN A 39 21.93 8.98 1.46
N THR A 40 21.65 10.28 1.44
CA THR A 40 20.30 10.81 1.24
C THR A 40 19.75 10.45 -0.15
N GLU A 41 20.60 10.54 -1.18
CA GLU A 41 20.24 10.13 -2.55
C GLU A 41 19.97 8.62 -2.65
N GLU A 42 20.85 7.81 -2.07
CA GLU A 42 20.70 6.35 -2.01
C GLU A 42 19.41 5.95 -1.28
N MET A 43 19.13 6.55 -0.13
CA MET A 43 17.92 6.33 0.65
C MET A 43 16.66 6.76 -0.12
N SER A 44 16.71 7.86 -0.87
CA SER A 44 15.62 8.27 -1.75
C SER A 44 15.35 7.25 -2.86
N SER A 45 16.41 6.73 -3.48
CA SER A 45 16.32 5.66 -4.48
C SER A 45 15.72 4.37 -3.88
N GLN A 46 16.21 3.94 -2.71
CA GLN A 46 15.69 2.78 -1.99
C GLN A 46 14.22 2.97 -1.61
N THR A 47 13.82 4.15 -1.16
CA THR A 47 12.42 4.47 -0.84
C THR A 47 11.52 4.31 -2.07
N LYS A 48 11.97 4.75 -3.25
CA LYS A 48 11.22 4.55 -4.50
C LYS A 48 11.10 3.07 -4.86
N GLN A 49 12.17 2.29 -4.71
CA GLN A 49 12.16 0.85 -4.99
C GLN A 49 11.26 0.09 -4.00
N LEU A 50 11.34 0.41 -2.72
CA LEU A 50 10.49 -0.16 -1.69
C LEU A 50 9.01 0.11 -1.97
N ARG A 51 8.66 1.36 -2.29
CA ARG A 51 7.28 1.71 -2.70
C ARG A 51 6.80 0.89 -3.90
N LYS A 52 7.67 0.65 -4.88
CA LYS A 52 7.34 -0.20 -6.04
C LYS A 52 7.13 -1.65 -5.60
N SER A 53 8.00 -2.19 -4.75
CA SER A 53 7.91 -3.57 -4.25
C SER A 53 6.64 -3.80 -3.45
N VAL A 54 6.34 -2.93 -2.48
CA VAL A 54 5.12 -3.01 -1.67
C VAL A 54 3.88 -3.00 -2.56
N ARG A 55 3.85 -2.14 -3.57
CA ARG A 55 2.74 -2.07 -4.52
C ARG A 55 2.56 -3.36 -5.33
N LEU A 56 3.65 -3.95 -5.81
CA LEU A 56 3.61 -5.22 -6.55
C LEU A 56 3.16 -6.38 -5.66
N GLU A 57 3.65 -6.43 -4.43
CA GLU A 57 3.25 -7.43 -3.44
C GLU A 57 1.76 -7.32 -3.11
N THR A 58 1.26 -6.10 -2.94
CA THR A 58 -0.17 -5.84 -2.75
C THR A 58 -1.01 -6.34 -3.93
N TYR A 59 -0.59 -6.10 -5.19
CA TYR A 59 -1.26 -6.69 -6.35
C TYR A 59 -1.27 -8.21 -6.32
N GLN A 60 -0.12 -8.80 -6.04
CA GLN A 60 0.02 -10.24 -6.04
C GLN A 60 -0.92 -10.88 -5.01
N ARG A 61 -1.03 -10.28 -3.81
CA ARG A 61 -1.95 -10.75 -2.76
C ARG A 61 -3.42 -10.68 -3.19
N VAL A 62 -3.84 -9.63 -3.90
CA VAL A 62 -5.21 -9.55 -4.45
C VAL A 62 -5.47 -10.70 -5.43
N TYR A 63 -4.53 -10.96 -6.34
CA TYR A 63 -4.65 -12.08 -7.28
C TYR A 63 -4.65 -13.44 -6.60
N GLU A 64 -3.81 -13.64 -5.58
CA GLU A 64 -3.81 -14.88 -4.79
C GLU A 64 -5.18 -15.12 -4.14
N LYS A 65 -5.81 -14.08 -3.57
CA LYS A 65 -7.17 -14.19 -3.03
C LYS A 65 -8.24 -14.46 -4.08
N MET A 66 -8.09 -13.88 -5.27
CA MET A 66 -8.99 -14.19 -6.37
C MET A 66 -8.84 -15.64 -6.82
N ILE A 67 -7.61 -16.16 -6.90
CA ILE A 67 -7.34 -17.57 -7.24
C ILE A 67 -7.94 -18.50 -6.18
N ASP A 68 -7.84 -18.18 -4.89
CA ASP A 68 -8.48 -18.94 -3.81
C ASP A 68 -10.00 -19.04 -4.02
N ILE A 69 -10.65 -17.93 -4.40
CA ILE A 69 -12.09 -17.89 -4.71
C ILE A 69 -12.41 -18.69 -5.98
N ASP A 70 -11.59 -18.57 -7.02
CA ASP A 70 -11.77 -19.32 -8.27
C ASP A 70 -11.66 -20.83 -8.03
N LEU A 71 -10.68 -21.26 -7.23
CA LEU A 71 -10.54 -22.67 -6.83
C LEU A 71 -11.74 -23.13 -5.99
N PHE A 72 -12.23 -22.29 -5.08
CA PHE A 72 -13.47 -22.58 -4.36
C PHE A 72 -14.66 -22.78 -5.31
N PHE A 73 -14.79 -21.97 -6.36
CA PHE A 73 -15.82 -22.17 -7.39
C PHE A 73 -15.60 -23.42 -8.23
N VAL A 74 -14.35 -23.84 -8.48
CA VAL A 74 -14.06 -25.11 -9.17
C VAL A 74 -14.56 -26.29 -8.33
N GLU A 75 -14.34 -26.27 -7.02
CA GLU A 75 -14.80 -27.30 -6.10
C GLU A 75 -16.32 -27.28 -5.85
N ASN A 76 -16.95 -26.12 -6.03
CA ASN A 76 -18.36 -25.87 -5.75
C ASN A 76 -19.06 -25.22 -6.96
N ALA A 77 -18.94 -25.86 -8.13
CA ALA A 77 -19.35 -25.30 -9.42
C ALA A 77 -20.83 -24.88 -9.47
N GLU A 78 -21.70 -25.52 -8.69
CA GLU A 78 -23.12 -25.18 -8.57
C GLU A 78 -23.35 -23.75 -8.03
N LEU A 79 -22.43 -23.25 -7.20
CA LEU A 79 -22.53 -21.93 -6.57
C LEU A 79 -22.21 -20.80 -7.54
N LYS A 80 -21.40 -21.05 -8.57
CA LYS A 80 -20.96 -20.03 -9.53
C LYS A 80 -22.14 -19.36 -10.24
N SER A 81 -23.19 -20.12 -10.55
CA SER A 81 -24.39 -19.63 -11.24
C SER A 81 -25.14 -18.51 -10.47
N TYR A 82 -25.02 -18.47 -9.14
CA TYR A 82 -25.66 -17.44 -8.31
C TYR A 82 -24.96 -16.08 -8.43
N PHE A 83 -23.67 -16.05 -8.78
CA PHE A 83 -22.87 -14.84 -8.94
C PHE A 83 -22.74 -14.39 -10.39
N TYR A 84 -22.60 -15.33 -11.33
CA TYR A 84 -22.30 -15.04 -12.74
C TYR A 84 -23.51 -15.15 -13.68
N SER A 85 -24.62 -15.78 -13.26
CA SER A 85 -25.77 -16.05 -14.13
C SER A 85 -27.10 -15.60 -13.52
N SER A 86 -27.04 -14.72 -12.51
CA SER A 86 -28.21 -14.12 -11.85
C SER A 86 -29.25 -15.13 -11.35
N LYS A 87 -28.83 -16.34 -10.97
CA LYS A 87 -29.71 -17.36 -10.39
C LYS A 87 -30.23 -16.89 -9.02
N THR A 88 -31.53 -17.03 -8.77
CA THR A 88 -32.17 -16.67 -7.49
C THR A 88 -32.02 -17.79 -6.45
N VAL A 89 -32.03 -17.41 -5.17
CA VAL A 89 -31.88 -18.33 -4.04
C VAL A 89 -33.27 -18.79 -3.55
N ASP A 90 -33.62 -20.05 -3.84
CA ASP A 90 -34.89 -20.64 -3.36
C ASP A 90 -34.73 -21.53 -2.12
N ASP A 91 -33.48 -21.88 -1.74
CA ASP A 91 -33.17 -22.81 -0.67
C ASP A 91 -32.50 -22.12 0.54
N LYS A 92 -33.11 -22.30 1.71
CA LYS A 92 -32.69 -21.71 2.99
C LYS A 92 -31.37 -22.29 3.53
N ALA A 93 -31.02 -23.55 3.21
CA ALA A 93 -29.77 -24.18 3.64
C ALA A 93 -28.57 -23.73 2.79
N ILE A 94 -28.79 -23.54 1.48
CA ILE A 94 -27.80 -22.96 0.56
C ILE A 94 -27.49 -21.50 0.94
N ASN A 95 -28.43 -20.83 1.62
CA ASN A 95 -28.34 -19.42 1.97
C ASN A 95 -27.12 -19.08 2.85
N ASN A 96 -26.77 -19.88 3.86
CA ASN A 96 -25.61 -19.56 4.72
C ASN A 96 -24.27 -19.61 3.96
N LYS A 97 -24.10 -20.61 3.08
CA LYS A 97 -22.88 -20.76 2.28
C LYS A 97 -22.79 -19.66 1.22
N LEU A 98 -23.91 -19.33 0.56
CA LEU A 98 -23.98 -18.21 -0.38
C LEU A 98 -23.75 -16.86 0.29
N SER A 99 -24.31 -16.65 1.49
CA SER A 99 -24.10 -15.42 2.27
C SER A 99 -22.63 -15.27 2.65
N SER A 100 -21.98 -16.34 3.13
CA SER A 100 -20.55 -16.29 3.49
C SER A 100 -19.67 -16.03 2.27
N LEU A 101 -20.03 -16.61 1.11
CA LEU A 101 -19.31 -16.35 -0.14
C LEU A 101 -19.57 -14.94 -0.66
N ALA A 102 -20.79 -14.42 -0.51
CA ALA A 102 -21.10 -13.03 -0.85
C ALA A 102 -20.31 -12.05 0.01
N GLU A 103 -20.22 -12.29 1.32
CA GLU A 103 -19.35 -11.53 2.24
C GLU A 103 -17.89 -11.56 1.76
N THR A 104 -17.35 -12.76 1.50
CA THR A 104 -15.98 -12.93 1.02
C THR A 104 -15.72 -12.14 -0.27
N MET A 105 -16.67 -12.17 -1.21
CA MET A 105 -16.59 -11.44 -2.47
C MET A 105 -16.63 -9.93 -2.27
N VAL A 106 -17.57 -9.42 -1.46
CA VAL A 106 -17.67 -7.97 -1.20
C VAL A 106 -16.44 -7.48 -0.46
N ASP A 107 -15.92 -8.24 0.49
CA ASP A 107 -14.71 -7.88 1.24
C ASP A 107 -13.48 -7.82 0.33
N LEU A 108 -13.36 -8.75 -0.63
CA LEU A 108 -12.34 -8.65 -1.68
C LEU A 108 -12.53 -7.38 -2.52
N PHE A 109 -13.76 -7.08 -2.96
CA PHE A 109 -14.05 -5.89 -3.75
C PHE A 109 -13.74 -4.61 -2.97
N TYR A 110 -14.06 -4.57 -1.69
CA TYR A 110 -13.77 -3.48 -0.79
C TYR A 110 -12.26 -3.29 -0.64
N ASN A 111 -11.52 -4.40 -0.44
CA ASN A 111 -10.08 -4.37 -0.38
C ASN A 111 -9.44 -3.82 -1.68
N ILE A 112 -9.94 -4.23 -2.84
CA ILE A 112 -9.50 -3.74 -4.16
C ILE A 112 -9.83 -2.25 -4.31
N TYR A 113 -11.04 -1.83 -3.93
CA TYR A 113 -11.49 -0.44 -4.02
C TYR A 113 -10.57 0.53 -3.27
N PHE A 114 -10.16 0.20 -2.04
CA PHE A 114 -9.25 1.04 -1.26
C PHE A 114 -7.82 1.08 -1.80
N GLN A 115 -7.48 0.18 -2.71
CA GLN A 115 -6.15 0.14 -3.34
C GLN A 115 -6.15 0.82 -4.72
N LYS A 116 -7.29 1.32 -5.21
CA LYS A 116 -7.44 1.87 -6.56
C LYS A 116 -6.41 2.96 -6.91
N GLU A 117 -6.08 3.84 -5.97
CA GLU A 117 -5.10 4.93 -6.17
C GLU A 117 -3.66 4.41 -6.34
N GLY A 118 -3.38 3.22 -5.82
CA GLY A 118 -2.10 2.54 -6.00
C GLY A 118 -1.96 1.86 -7.36
N MET A 119 -3.07 1.64 -8.09
CA MET A 119 -3.15 0.79 -9.29
C MET A 119 -2.79 1.52 -10.57
N PRO A 120 -2.12 0.84 -11.54
CA PRO A 120 -2.18 1.27 -12.91
C PRO A 120 -3.64 1.44 -13.32
N GLN A 121 -3.94 2.52 -14.05
CA GLN A 121 -5.31 2.87 -14.40
C GLN A 121 -6.02 1.75 -15.17
N GLU A 122 -5.29 1.07 -16.05
CA GLU A 122 -5.78 -0.05 -16.85
C GLU A 122 -6.14 -1.26 -15.97
N THR A 123 -5.36 -1.49 -14.91
CA THR A 123 -5.64 -2.54 -13.91
C THR A 123 -6.90 -2.21 -13.12
N TRP A 124 -7.06 -0.96 -12.69
CA TRP A 124 -8.28 -0.53 -12.01
C TRP A 124 -9.52 -0.68 -12.90
N ILE A 125 -9.47 -0.25 -14.16
CA ILE A 125 -10.60 -0.37 -15.09
C ILE A 125 -11.07 -1.83 -15.22
N GLY A 126 -10.13 -2.78 -15.32
CA GLY A 126 -10.47 -4.21 -15.38
C GLY A 126 -11.18 -4.70 -14.12
N TRP A 127 -10.67 -4.32 -12.94
CA TRP A 127 -11.31 -4.65 -11.67
C TRP A 127 -12.66 -3.98 -11.50
N GLU A 128 -12.79 -2.71 -11.86
CA GLU A 128 -14.03 -1.95 -11.78
C GLU A 128 -15.13 -2.62 -12.61
N LEU A 129 -14.84 -2.99 -13.85
CA LEU A 129 -15.78 -3.70 -14.71
C LEU A 129 -16.18 -5.06 -14.13
N TYR A 130 -15.21 -5.81 -13.60
CA TYR A 130 -15.48 -7.10 -12.95
C TYR A 130 -16.37 -6.95 -11.71
N ILE A 131 -16.03 -6.01 -10.82
CA ILE A 131 -16.79 -5.72 -9.59
C ILE A 131 -18.22 -5.34 -9.94
N LYS A 132 -18.41 -4.38 -10.87
CA LYS A 132 -19.75 -3.96 -11.29
C LYS A 132 -20.55 -5.11 -11.88
N HIS A 133 -19.94 -5.92 -12.74
CA HIS A 133 -20.62 -7.06 -13.34
C HIS A 133 -21.12 -8.07 -12.28
N ILE A 134 -20.26 -8.45 -11.34
CA ILE A 134 -20.59 -9.45 -10.32
C ILE A 134 -21.54 -8.89 -9.25
N ALA A 135 -21.41 -7.60 -8.91
CA ALA A 135 -22.31 -6.90 -8.00
C ALA A 135 -23.76 -6.86 -8.49
N GLN A 136 -24.01 -7.10 -9.80
CA GLN A 136 -25.38 -7.21 -10.32
C GLN A 136 -26.13 -8.47 -9.87
N SER A 137 -25.42 -9.48 -9.33
CA SER A 137 -26.04 -10.72 -8.91
C SER A 137 -27.04 -10.53 -7.75
N PRO A 138 -28.15 -11.28 -7.72
CA PRO A 138 -29.15 -11.16 -6.65
C PRO A 138 -28.57 -11.39 -5.25
N VAL A 139 -27.65 -12.36 -5.11
CA VAL A 139 -27.02 -12.69 -3.83
C VAL A 139 -26.16 -11.54 -3.30
N LEU A 140 -25.36 -10.88 -4.14
CA LEU A 140 -24.54 -9.75 -3.73
C LEU A 140 -25.40 -8.52 -3.46
N LYS A 141 -26.41 -8.24 -4.30
CA LYS A 141 -27.37 -7.16 -4.05
C LYS A 141 -28.05 -7.33 -2.71
N GLN A 142 -28.50 -8.54 -2.39
CA GLN A 142 -29.13 -8.82 -1.11
C GLN A 142 -28.14 -8.61 0.04
N PHE A 143 -26.97 -9.23 -0.02
CA PHE A 143 -25.96 -9.13 1.03
C PHE A 143 -25.54 -7.68 1.29
N VAL A 144 -25.20 -6.91 0.24
CA VAL A 144 -24.83 -5.51 0.36
C VAL A 144 -26.00 -4.70 0.92
N ASN A 145 -27.25 -5.01 0.53
CA ASN A 145 -28.40 -4.29 1.03
C ASN A 145 -28.66 -4.50 2.53
N GLU A 146 -28.46 -5.72 3.01
CA GLU A 146 -28.60 -6.10 4.41
C GLU A 146 -27.46 -5.54 5.28
N ASN A 147 -26.26 -5.38 4.70
CA ASN A 147 -25.04 -5.02 5.42
C ASN A 147 -24.43 -3.68 4.98
N LYS A 148 -25.21 -2.76 4.42
CA LYS A 148 -24.72 -1.46 3.89
C LYS A 148 -23.84 -0.69 4.87
N SER A 149 -24.18 -0.73 6.16
CA SER A 149 -23.47 -0.01 7.23
C SER A 149 -22.04 -0.46 7.45
N TRP A 150 -21.62 -1.61 6.89
CA TRP A 150 -20.26 -2.11 7.02
C TRP A 150 -19.29 -1.45 6.05
N TYR A 151 -19.81 -0.81 5.01
CA TYR A 151 -19.02 -0.26 3.91
C TYR A 151 -19.26 1.25 3.76
N THR A 152 -18.29 1.93 3.17
CA THR A 152 -18.42 3.36 2.86
C THR A 152 -19.43 3.61 1.75
N GLU A 153 -20.08 4.78 1.78
CA GLU A 153 -21.16 5.13 0.84
C GLU A 153 -20.69 5.13 -0.62
N ASP A 154 -19.48 5.63 -0.87
CA ASP A 154 -18.85 5.70 -2.19
C ASP A 154 -18.57 4.30 -2.79
N PHE A 155 -18.15 3.35 -1.96
CA PHE A 155 -18.02 1.96 -2.38
C PHE A 155 -19.38 1.33 -2.68
N VAL A 156 -20.38 1.56 -1.82
CA VAL A 156 -21.74 1.04 -2.05
C VAL A 156 -22.35 1.64 -3.32
N GLU A 157 -22.03 2.89 -3.67
CA GLU A 157 -22.43 3.52 -4.92
C GLU A 157 -21.76 2.86 -6.13
N LEU A 158 -20.45 2.57 -6.05
CA LEU A 158 -19.74 1.82 -7.09
C LEU A 158 -20.45 0.51 -7.44
N LEU A 159 -20.86 -0.26 -6.42
CA LEU A 159 -21.54 -1.55 -6.60
C LEU A 159 -22.93 -1.44 -7.26
N LYS A 160 -23.56 -0.26 -7.21
CA LYS A 160 -24.89 -0.01 -7.80
C LYS A 160 -24.82 0.55 -9.22
N SER A 161 -23.69 1.11 -9.63
CA SER A 161 -23.56 1.74 -10.94
C SER A 161 -23.69 0.70 -12.07
N GLU A 162 -24.50 1.04 -13.09
CA GLU A 162 -24.67 0.29 -14.34
C GLU A 162 -23.52 0.59 -15.33
#